data_AF-A0A1S6H1Y3-F1
#
_entry.id   AF-A0A1S6H1Y3-F1
#
_cell.length_a   1.000
_cell.length_b   1.000
_cell.length_c   1.000
_cell.angle_alpha   90.00
_cell.angle_beta   90.00
_cell.angle_gamma   90.00
#
_symmetry.space_group_name_H-M   'P 1'
#
loop_
_entity.id
_entity.type
_entity.pdbx_description
1 polymer ?
#
loop_
_entity_poly.entity_id
_entity_poly.type
_entity_poly.pdbx_seq_one_letter_code
_entity_poly.pdbx_strand_id
1 'polypeptide(L)'
;MNHNVVCASKCDGFNLFVERMHNLIKERTKTFRSFHGCVESADSIMKGYSIFYNFIRKHQSINCCPYELAIPNLTLKSENKWLELIQMSKLNNFQN
;
A
#
# COMPACT_ATOMS: atom_id res chain seq x y z
N MET A 1 -24.81 -13.41 -14.87
CA MET A 1 -24.59 -11.95 -14.90
C MET A 1 -23.74 -11.64 -16.12
N ASN A 2 -24.34 -11.11 -17.18
CA ASN A 2 -23.61 -10.69 -18.38
C ASN A 2 -23.00 -9.31 -18.11
N HIS A 3 -21.68 -9.23 -18.09
CA HIS A 3 -20.96 -7.96 -17.98
C HIS A 3 -20.85 -7.33 -19.37
N ASN A 4 -21.03 -6.00 -19.44
CA ASN A 4 -20.87 -5.25 -20.67
C ASN A 4 -19.37 -5.24 -21.04
N VAL A 5 -18.96 -6.06 -22.01
CA VAL A 5 -17.57 -6.16 -22.45
C VAL A 5 -17.26 -5.01 -23.39
N VAL A 6 -16.91 -3.85 -22.83
CA VAL A 6 -16.32 -2.74 -23.57
C VAL A 6 -14.90 -3.14 -23.99
N CYS A 7 -14.48 -2.73 -25.20
CA CYS A 7 -13.34 -3.18 -26.01
C CYS A 7 -11.98 -3.53 -25.34
N ALA A 8 -11.75 -3.22 -24.06
CA ALA A 8 -10.52 -3.55 -23.34
C ALA A 8 -10.24 -5.06 -23.22
N SER A 9 -11.23 -5.94 -23.35
CA SER A 9 -10.98 -7.39 -23.29
C SER A 9 -10.31 -8.00 -24.52
N LYS A 10 -10.23 -7.25 -25.64
CA LYS A 10 -9.91 -7.83 -26.96
C LYS A 10 -8.42 -7.79 -27.33
N CYS A 11 -7.60 -6.94 -26.70
CA CYS A 11 -6.21 -6.78 -27.14
C CYS A 11 -5.17 -6.83 -26.01
N ASP A 12 -5.48 -6.39 -24.79
CA ASP A 12 -4.55 -6.44 -23.66
C ASP A 12 -5.36 -6.60 -22.37
N GLY A 13 -5.14 -7.68 -21.61
CA GLY A 13 -5.97 -8.06 -20.46
C GLY A 13 -6.25 -6.90 -19.48
N PHE A 14 -7.43 -6.92 -18.84
CA PHE A 14 -7.85 -5.89 -17.91
C PHE A 14 -6.88 -5.72 -16.72
N ASN A 15 -6.48 -4.49 -16.43
CA ASN A 15 -5.61 -4.16 -15.28
C ASN A 15 -6.40 -4.00 -13.97
N LEU A 16 -7.22 -5.01 -13.65
CA LEU A 16 -8.19 -4.99 -12.55
C LEU A 16 -7.53 -4.76 -11.18
N PHE A 17 -6.30 -5.22 -11.00
CA PHE A 17 -5.58 -5.08 -9.72
C PHE A 17 -5.15 -3.64 -9.48
N VAL A 18 -4.58 -2.98 -10.50
CA VAL A 18 -4.18 -1.57 -10.40
C VAL A 18 -5.40 -0.67 -10.26
N GLU A 19 -6.48 -0.93 -10.98
CA GLU A 19 -7.73 -0.18 -10.83
C GLU A 19 -8.29 -0.27 -9.40
N ARG A 20 -8.32 -1.47 -8.81
CA ARG A 20 -8.75 -1.65 -7.41
C ARG A 20 -7.85 -0.90 -6.43
N MET A 21 -6.53 -0.98 -6.63
CA MET A 21 -5.57 -0.26 -5.80
C MET A 21 -5.80 1.26 -5.87
N HIS A 22 -5.96 1.81 -7.08
CA HIS A 22 -6.20 3.24 -7.27
C HIS A 22 -7.53 3.70 -6.69
N ASN A 23 -8.61 2.92 -6.82
CA ASN A 23 -9.90 3.23 -6.19
C ASN A 23 -9.77 3.29 -4.66
N LEU A 24 -9.04 2.35 -4.07
CA LEU A 24 -8.82 2.28 -2.64
C LEU A 24 -7.95 3.44 -2.11
N ILE A 25 -6.93 3.86 -2.87
CA ILE A 25 -6.17 5.08 -2.58
C ILE A 25 -7.08 6.31 -2.66
N LYS A 26 -7.85 6.46 -3.73
CA LYS A 26 -8.77 7.59 -3.95
C LYS A 26 -9.80 7.72 -2.84
N GLU A 27 -10.42 6.63 -2.39
CA GLU A 27 -11.39 6.64 -1.30
C GLU A 27 -10.76 7.12 0.02
N ARG A 28 -9.53 6.69 0.30
CA ARG A 28 -8.79 7.11 1.50
C ARG A 28 -8.41 8.59 1.43
N THR A 29 -7.78 9.01 0.34
CA THR A 29 -7.30 10.39 0.19
C THR A 29 -8.44 11.40 0.11
N LYS A 30 -9.61 11.03 -0.42
CA LYS A 30 -10.81 11.89 -0.45
C LYS A 30 -11.17 12.47 0.93
N THR A 31 -10.96 11.69 1.99
CA THR A 31 -11.30 12.12 3.37
C THR A 31 -10.16 12.85 4.09
N PHE A 32 -8.94 12.80 3.55
CA PHE A 32 -7.76 13.35 4.19
C PHE A 32 -7.64 14.85 3.89
N ARG A 33 -8.02 15.69 4.86
CA ARG A 33 -7.91 17.15 4.76
C ARG A 33 -6.48 17.64 4.56
N SER A 34 -5.50 16.87 5.00
CA SER A 34 -4.07 17.21 4.95
C SER A 34 -3.46 17.28 3.55
N PHE A 35 -4.20 16.89 2.50
CA PHE A 35 -3.80 17.08 1.10
C PHE A 35 -4.05 18.52 0.58
N HIS A 36 -4.72 19.38 1.34
CA HIS A 36 -5.11 20.71 0.88
C HIS A 36 -4.04 21.81 1.10
N GLY A 37 -3.04 21.57 1.96
CA GLY A 37 -2.16 22.63 2.48
C GLY A 37 -0.72 22.66 1.94
N CYS A 38 -0.14 21.53 1.54
CA CYS A 38 1.24 21.47 1.03
C CYS A 38 1.50 20.14 0.27
N VAL A 39 2.37 20.17 -0.74
CA VAL A 39 2.80 18.97 -1.47
C VAL A 39 3.65 18.05 -0.58
N GLU A 40 4.46 18.61 0.31
CA GLU A 40 5.35 17.86 1.21
C GLU A 40 4.55 17.04 2.24
N SER A 41 3.45 17.60 2.75
CA SER A 41 2.54 16.88 3.65
C SER A 41 1.80 15.77 2.91
N ALA A 42 1.35 16.03 1.67
CA ALA A 42 0.73 15.04 0.81
C ALA A 42 1.67 13.86 0.53
N ASP A 43 2.94 14.13 0.20
CA ASP A 43 3.96 13.11 -0.04
C ASP A 43 4.23 12.27 1.21
N SER A 44 4.41 12.91 2.36
CA SER A 44 4.65 12.23 3.64
C SER A 44 3.48 11.29 4.01
N ILE A 45 2.25 11.74 3.80
CA ILE A 45 1.04 10.93 4.05
C ILE A 45 0.95 9.77 3.08
N MET A 46 1.23 9.98 1.80
CA MET A 46 1.18 8.92 0.79
C MET A 46 2.26 7.85 1.04
N LYS A 47 3.47 8.26 1.45
CA LYS A 47 4.53 7.35 1.91
C LYS A 47 4.08 6.55 3.13
N GLY A 48 3.52 7.21 4.14
CA GLY A 48 2.97 6.55 5.33
C GLY A 48 1.85 5.56 4.98
N TYR A 49 0.97 5.92 4.05
CA TYR A 49 -0.10 5.05 3.56
C TYR A 49 0.44 3.81 2.84
N SER A 50 1.48 3.99 2.03
CA SER A 50 2.14 2.89 1.31
C SER A 50 2.79 1.89 2.29
N ILE A 51 3.46 2.40 3.33
CA ILE A 51 4.01 1.56 4.41
C ILE A 51 2.89 0.82 5.14
N PHE A 52 1.82 1.53 5.51
CA PHE A 52 0.67 0.93 6.18
C PHE A 52 0.03 -0.20 5.38
N TYR A 53 -0.22 0.03 4.08
CA TYR A 53 -0.84 -0.96 3.20
C TYR A 53 0.05 -2.19 3.02
N ASN A 54 1.36 -2.00 2.83
CA ASN A 54 2.29 -3.08 2.53
C ASN A 54 2.69 -3.92 3.75
N PHE A 55 2.92 -3.27 4.89
CA PHE A 55 3.54 -3.92 6.06
C PHE A 55 2.58 -4.23 7.20
N ILE A 56 1.48 -3.50 7.31
CA ILE A 56 0.68 -3.46 8.55
C ILE A 56 -0.73 -4.01 8.33
N ARG A 57 -1.39 -3.55 7.27
CA ARG A 57 -2.74 -3.99 6.94
C ARG A 57 -2.70 -5.37 6.31
N LYS A 58 -3.57 -6.27 6.78
CA LYS A 58 -3.85 -7.53 6.08
C LYS A 58 -4.70 -7.24 4.83
N HIS A 59 -4.25 -7.73 3.68
CA HIS A 59 -4.97 -7.54 2.43
C HIS A 59 -6.09 -8.57 2.28
N GLN A 60 -7.29 -8.13 1.92
CA GLN A 60 -8.49 -8.97 1.95
C GLN A 60 -8.40 -10.19 1.02
N SER A 61 -7.83 -10.03 -0.18
CA SER A 61 -7.78 -11.12 -1.17
C SER A 61 -6.68 -12.16 -0.93
N ILE A 62 -5.58 -11.79 -0.27
CA ILE A 62 -4.43 -12.68 -0.01
C ILE A 62 -4.37 -13.11 1.46
N ASN A 63 -5.23 -12.54 2.32
CA ASN A 63 -5.35 -12.80 3.76
C ASN A 63 -4.05 -12.64 4.59
N CYS A 64 -3.01 -12.05 4.00
CA CYS A 64 -1.72 -11.77 4.61
C CYS A 64 -1.32 -10.32 4.33
N CYS A 65 -0.20 -9.87 4.90
CA CYS A 65 0.33 -8.55 4.56
C CYS A 65 1.16 -8.64 3.27
N PRO A 66 1.05 -7.68 2.33
CA PRO A 66 1.76 -7.76 1.05
C PRO A 66 3.28 -8.02 1.14
N TYR A 67 3.96 -7.50 2.16
CA TYR A 67 5.40 -7.74 2.34
C TYR A 67 5.75 -9.22 2.55
N GLU A 68 4.85 -10.02 3.11
CA GLU A 68 5.10 -11.44 3.42
C GLU A 68 5.26 -12.26 2.14
N LEU A 69 4.57 -11.86 1.07
CA LEU A 69 4.72 -12.46 -0.26
C LEU A 69 5.89 -11.88 -1.03
N ALA A 70 6.13 -10.57 -0.90
CA ALA A 70 7.17 -9.88 -1.67
C ALA A 70 8.58 -10.15 -1.13
N ILE A 71 8.73 -10.28 0.20
CA ILE A 71 10.02 -10.42 0.89
C ILE A 71 9.91 -11.52 1.97
N PRO A 72 10.02 -12.80 1.59
CA PRO A 72 9.85 -13.93 2.51
C PRO A 72 10.85 -13.95 3.68
N ASN A 73 12.01 -13.32 3.50
CA ASN A 73 13.08 -13.27 4.50
C ASN A 73 12.85 -12.19 5.58
N LEU A 74 11.92 -11.26 5.35
CA LEU A 74 11.61 -10.21 6.31
C LEU A 74 10.54 -10.70 7.28
N THR A 75 10.93 -10.96 8.53
CA THR A 75 9.99 -11.36 9.58
C THR A 75 9.78 -10.20 10.56
N LEU A 76 8.58 -9.61 10.56
CA LEU A 76 8.16 -8.66 11.58
C LEU A 76 7.50 -9.44 12.73
N LYS A 77 8.18 -9.55 13.86
CA LYS A 77 7.74 -10.42 14.98
C LYS A 77 6.89 -9.69 15.99
N SER A 78 6.99 -8.37 16.03
CA SER A 78 6.29 -7.58 17.02
C SER A 78 4.80 -7.44 16.70
N GLU A 79 3.98 -7.33 17.75
CA GLU A 79 2.57 -6.93 17.61
C GLU A 79 2.45 -5.51 17.02
N ASN A 80 3.38 -4.63 17.40
CA ASN A 80 3.46 -3.26 16.89
C ASN A 80 4.48 -3.14 15.75
N LYS A 81 4.05 -3.55 14.56
CA LYS A 81 4.87 -3.50 13.34
C LYS A 81 5.43 -2.11 13.01
N TRP A 82 4.75 -1.03 13.40
CA TRP A 82 5.26 0.34 13.20
C TRP A 82 6.55 0.58 13.96
N LEU A 83 6.61 0.17 15.23
CA LEU A 83 7.76 0.39 16.09
C LEU A 83 8.98 -0.36 15.55
N GLU A 84 8.77 -1.62 15.13
CA GLU A 84 9.83 -2.46 14.57
C GLU A 84 10.39 -1.87 13.27
N LEU A 85 9.53 -1.38 12.37
CA LEU A 85 9.98 -0.70 11.14
C LEU A 85 10.81 0.56 11.43
N ILE A 86 10.43 1.35 12.43
CA ILE A 86 11.18 2.55 12.85
C ILE A 86 12.54 2.16 13.42
N GLN A 87 12.59 1.13 14.27
CA GLN A 87 13.84 0.62 14.83
C GLN A 87 14.78 0.10 13.75
N MET A 88 14.27 -0.68 12.79
CA MET A 88 15.04 -1.16 11.64
C MET A 88 15.59 -0.01 10.79
N SER A 89 14.78 1.01 10.52
CA SER A 89 15.24 2.19 9.79
C SER A 89 16.37 2.91 10.51
N LYS A 90 16.33 2.99 11.83
CA LYS A 90 17.39 3.61 12.63
C LYS A 90 18.69 2.81 12.58
N LEU A 91 18.62 1.47 12.69
CA LEU A 91 19.78 0.58 12.63
C LEU A 91 20.51 0.67 11.28
N ASN A 92 19.77 0.70 10.17
CA ASN A 92 20.36 0.81 8.83
C ASN A 92 21.10 2.14 8.61
N ASN A 93 20.68 3.23 9.25
CA ASN A 93 21.36 4.52 9.15
C ASN A 93 22.70 4.58 9.90
N PHE A 94 22.98 3.62 10.79
CA PHE A 94 24.29 3.52 11.45
C PHE A 94 25.28 2.62 10.70
N GLN A 95 24.82 1.89 9.68
CA GLN A 95 25.64 1.00 8.85
C GLN A 95 26.07 1.63 7.53
N ASN A 96 25.56 2.81 7.19
CA ASN A 96 25.99 3.66 6.08
C ASN A 96 26.82 4.84 6.61
#